data_AF-A0A443IEW5-F1
#
_entry.id   AF-A0A443IEW5-F1
#
_cell.length_a   1.000
_cell.length_b   1.000
_cell.length_c   1.000
_cell.angle_alpha   90.00
_cell.angle_beta   90.00
_cell.angle_gamma   90.00
#
_symmetry.space_group_name_H-M   'P 1'
#
loop_
_entity.id
_entity.type
_entity.pdbx_description
1 polymer ?
#
loop_
_entity_poly.entity_id
_entity_poly.type
_entity_poly.pdbx_seq_one_letter_code
_entity_poly.pdbx_strand_id
1 'polypeptide(L)'
;MSHHRQPAGHNQLKPEVVTTEAPALKTRRYTVGYIRDWKTHNKATSITLKGDWLADAGFETGTPLKVRVMPGCLVLTTQELPPPLPPEPEIMQTLRKVCKLSARKQRQVTDLIEVISKPQR
;
A
#
# COMPACT_ATOMS: atom_id res chain seq x y z
N MET A 1 68.42 33.86 -17.15
CA MET A 1 67.66 32.80 -17.83
C MET A 1 66.53 32.39 -16.89
N SER A 2 65.41 33.09 -17.00
CA SER A 2 64.18 32.61 -17.69
C SER A 2 63.26 31.95 -16.65
N HIS A 3 62.50 32.75 -15.90
CA HIS A 3 61.11 33.11 -16.21
C HIS A 3 60.25 31.91 -16.62
N HIS A 4 59.43 31.40 -15.69
CA HIS A 4 58.05 31.11 -16.05
C HIS A 4 57.09 31.23 -14.87
N ARG A 5 55.98 31.88 -15.19
CA ARG A 5 54.88 32.34 -14.34
C ARG A 5 53.69 31.37 -14.52
N GLN A 6 52.86 31.28 -13.47
CA GLN A 6 51.61 30.52 -13.25
C GLN A 6 50.67 30.28 -14.47
N PRO A 7 49.73 29.31 -14.38
CA PRO A 7 48.34 29.59 -13.93
C PRO A 7 47.81 28.51 -12.95
N ALA A 8 47.04 28.84 -11.91
CA ALA A 8 45.61 29.20 -11.86
C ALA A 8 44.64 28.09 -12.30
N GLY A 9 43.83 27.62 -11.35
CA GLY A 9 42.45 27.17 -11.58
C GLY A 9 42.24 25.68 -11.86
N HIS A 10 42.05 24.89 -10.80
CA HIS A 10 41.11 23.78 -10.87
C HIS A 10 40.13 23.90 -9.70
N ASN A 11 38.99 24.52 -10.00
CA ASN A 11 37.80 24.47 -9.15
C ASN A 11 37.45 23.00 -8.89
N GLN A 12 37.76 22.51 -7.69
CA GLN A 12 37.17 21.27 -7.20
C GLN A 12 35.73 21.57 -6.77
N LEU A 13 34.81 21.57 -7.74
CA LEU A 13 33.43 21.21 -7.47
C LEU A 13 33.43 19.72 -7.16
N LYS A 14 33.64 19.39 -5.88
CA LYS A 14 33.36 18.05 -5.35
C LYS A 14 31.88 17.77 -5.66
N PRO A 15 31.53 16.73 -6.44
CA PRO A 15 30.16 16.29 -6.47
C PRO A 15 29.88 15.74 -5.07
N GLU A 16 29.06 16.45 -4.31
CA GLU A 16 28.43 15.88 -3.13
C GLU A 16 27.54 14.75 -3.65
N VAL A 17 28.13 13.55 -3.66
CA VAL A 17 27.39 12.32 -3.85
C VAL A 17 26.44 12.27 -2.66
N VAL A 18 25.20 12.69 -2.90
CA VAL A 18 24.06 12.31 -2.06
C VAL A 18 23.94 10.81 -2.21
N THR A 19 24.76 10.11 -1.42
CA THR A 19 24.63 8.69 -1.22
C THR A 19 23.32 8.53 -0.47
N THR A 20 22.25 8.26 -1.21
CA THR A 20 21.08 7.59 -0.67
C THR A 20 21.60 6.25 -0.14
N GLU A 21 22.02 6.23 1.13
CA GLU A 21 22.36 5.01 1.84
C GLU A 21 21.12 4.13 1.82
N ALA A 22 21.14 3.11 0.95
CA ALA A 22 20.15 2.07 0.98
C ALA A 22 20.13 1.50 2.42
N PRO A 23 18.96 1.43 3.08
CA PRO A 23 18.91 1.00 4.46
C PRO A 23 19.53 -0.39 4.57
N ALA A 24 20.54 -0.52 5.41
CA ALA A 24 21.25 -1.77 5.59
C ALA A 24 20.27 -2.89 5.98
N LEU A 25 20.22 -3.95 5.16
CA LEU A 25 19.35 -5.09 5.40
C LEU A 25 19.81 -5.82 6.67
N LYS A 26 18.96 -5.78 7.71
CA LYS A 26 19.22 -6.49 8.97
C LYS A 26 18.65 -7.92 8.90
N THR A 27 19.52 -8.92 8.79
CA THR A 27 19.11 -10.33 8.82
C THR A 27 18.89 -10.82 10.25
N ARG A 28 17.76 -11.51 10.49
CA ARG A 28 17.44 -12.16 11.78
C ARG A 28 17.14 -13.65 11.53
N ARG A 29 17.55 -14.51 12.46
CA ARG A 29 17.37 -15.97 12.36
C ARG A 29 16.30 -16.43 13.35
N TYR A 30 15.36 -17.24 12.88
CA TYR A 30 14.29 -17.83 13.67
C TYR A 30 14.15 -19.31 13.33
N THR A 31 13.65 -20.07 14.30
CA THR A 31 13.36 -21.50 14.12
C THR A 31 11.85 -21.70 14.07
N VAL A 32 11.39 -22.57 13.17
CA VAL A 32 9.98 -22.98 13.10
C VAL A 32 9.65 -23.77 14.37
N GLY A 33 8.67 -23.29 15.12
CA GLY A 33 8.12 -23.96 16.28
C GLY A 33 6.81 -24.67 15.96
N TYR A 34 6.11 -25.09 17.01
CA TYR A 34 4.75 -25.61 16.92
C TYR A 34 3.86 -24.97 17.99
N ILE A 35 2.59 -24.84 17.67
CA ILE A 35 1.52 -24.57 18.63
C ILE A 35 0.68 -25.83 18.77
N ARG A 36 0.19 -26.08 19.98
CA ARG A 36 -0.74 -27.17 20.25
C ARG A 36 -2.12 -26.57 20.42
N ASP A 37 -3.05 -26.99 19.58
CA ASP A 37 -4.46 -26.65 19.80
C ASP A 37 -4.98 -27.48 20.99
N TRP A 38 -5.51 -26.80 22.00
CA TRP A 38 -6.02 -27.45 23.21
C TRP A 38 -7.31 -28.24 22.98
N LYS A 39 -8.09 -27.89 21.94
CA LYS A 39 -9.32 -28.59 21.60
C LYS A 39 -9.03 -29.82 20.75
N THR A 40 -8.26 -29.65 19.68
CA THR A 40 -8.01 -30.73 18.71
C THR A 40 -6.76 -31.55 19.03
N HIS A 41 -5.96 -31.13 20.00
CA HIS A 41 -4.66 -31.72 20.37
C HIS A 41 -3.64 -31.81 19.21
N ASN A 42 -3.96 -31.23 18.05
CA ASN A 42 -3.13 -31.23 16.87
C ASN A 42 -1.98 -30.22 17.00
N LYS A 43 -0.84 -30.61 16.44
CA LYS A 43 0.34 -29.74 16.33
C LYS A 43 0.26 -28.97 15.02
N ALA A 44 0.15 -27.66 15.09
CA ALA A 44 0.30 -26.78 13.93
C ALA A 44 1.68 -26.12 13.97
N THR A 45 2.38 -26.06 12.84
CA THR A 45 3.66 -25.36 12.73
C THR A 45 3.45 -23.85 12.90
N SER A 46 4.38 -23.19 13.58
CA SER A 46 4.28 -21.75 13.88
C SER A 46 5.63 -21.06 13.73
N ILE A 47 5.61 -19.83 13.24
CA ILE A 47 6.75 -18.91 13.25
C ILE A 47 6.37 -17.74 14.14
N THR A 48 7.21 -17.43 15.11
CA THR A 48 7.00 -16.31 16.03
C THR A 48 8.07 -15.27 15.82
N LEU A 49 7.68 -14.10 15.28
CA LEU A 49 8.53 -12.93 15.15
C LEU A 49 8.27 -12.01 16.35
N LYS A 50 9.33 -11.61 17.06
CA LYS A 50 9.24 -10.74 18.24
C LYS A 50 10.38 -9.72 18.26
N GLY A 51 10.10 -8.55 18.83
CA GLY A 51 11.04 -7.47 19.10
C GLY A 51 10.62 -6.14 18.48
N ASP A 52 11.17 -5.06 19.03
CA ASP A 52 10.81 -3.67 18.66
C ASP A 52 11.08 -3.35 17.19
N TRP A 53 12.01 -4.08 16.57
CA TRP A 53 12.33 -3.97 15.14
C TRP A 53 11.15 -4.21 14.20
N LEU A 54 10.09 -4.87 14.67
CA LEU A 54 8.86 -5.03 13.89
C LEU A 54 8.18 -3.68 13.66
N ALA A 55 8.11 -2.83 14.69
CA ALA A 55 7.57 -1.47 14.57
C ALA A 55 8.46 -0.62 13.64
N ASP A 56 9.78 -0.70 13.79
CA ASP A 56 10.74 -0.03 12.88
C ASP A 56 10.57 -0.46 11.41
N ALA A 57 10.09 -1.70 11.19
CA ALA A 57 9.82 -2.25 9.86
C ALA A 57 8.38 -1.99 9.37
N GLY A 58 7.59 -1.20 10.11
CA GLY A 58 6.21 -0.83 9.78
C GLY A 58 5.14 -1.84 10.22
N PHE A 59 5.50 -2.90 10.95
CA PHE A 59 4.58 -3.91 11.47
C PHE A 59 4.05 -3.50 12.85
N GLU A 60 3.32 -2.39 12.91
CA GLU A 60 2.72 -1.90 14.16
C GLU A 60 1.51 -2.75 14.60
N THR A 61 1.20 -2.72 15.90
CA THR A 61 0.04 -3.42 16.45
C THR A 61 -1.26 -2.96 15.79
N GLY A 62 -2.05 -3.92 15.30
CA GLY A 62 -3.31 -3.64 14.61
C GLY A 62 -3.17 -3.37 13.11
N THR A 63 -1.94 -3.30 12.58
CA THR A 63 -1.71 -3.19 11.13
C THR A 63 -2.08 -4.52 10.46
N PRO A 64 -3.01 -4.54 9.49
CA PRO A 64 -3.33 -5.76 8.77
C PRO A 64 -2.12 -6.20 7.95
N LEU A 65 -1.88 -7.51 7.87
CA LEU A 65 -0.73 -8.08 7.18
C LEU A 65 -1.17 -8.97 6.02
N LYS A 66 -0.40 -8.91 4.94
CA LYS A 66 -0.51 -9.80 3.79
C LYS A 66 0.68 -10.73 3.76
N VAL A 67 0.41 -12.03 3.69
CA VAL A 67 1.44 -13.07 3.56
C VAL A 67 1.32 -13.70 2.18
N ARG A 68 2.40 -13.67 1.41
CA ARG A 68 2.52 -14.41 0.15
C ARG A 68 3.35 -15.66 0.39
N VAL A 69 2.84 -16.81 -0.03
CA VAL A 69 3.45 -18.12 0.19
C VAL A 69 4.01 -18.65 -1.12
N MET A 70 5.28 -19.06 -1.09
CA MET A 70 6.00 -19.70 -2.18
C MET A 70 6.76 -20.92 -1.63
N PRO A 71 7.12 -21.91 -2.46
CA PRO A 71 7.97 -23.01 -2.02
C PRO A 71 9.26 -22.48 -1.37
N GLY A 72 9.45 -22.77 -0.08
CA GLY A 72 10.62 -22.32 0.69
C GLY A 72 10.69 -20.83 1.03
N CYS A 73 9.68 -20.01 0.71
CA CYS A 73 9.72 -18.57 0.94
C CYS A 73 8.37 -18.01 1.39
N LEU A 74 8.39 -17.17 2.42
CA LEU A 74 7.26 -16.37 2.87
C LEU A 74 7.63 -14.90 2.73
N VAL A 75 6.80 -14.14 2.03
CA VAL A 75 6.93 -12.68 1.93
C VAL A 75 5.83 -12.06 2.79
N LEU A 76 6.24 -11.36 3.84
CA LEU A 76 5.34 -10.63 4.73
C LEU A 76 5.39 -9.14 4.35
N THR A 77 4.22 -8.56 4.16
CA THR A 77 4.05 -7.13 3.84
C THR A 77 2.89 -6.58 4.64
N THR A 78 2.97 -5.32 5.05
CA THR A 78 1.79 -4.61 5.57
C THR A 78 0.74 -4.48 4.47
N GLN A 79 -0.52 -4.59 4.86
CA GLN A 79 -1.65 -4.34 3.98
C GLN A 79 -2.09 -2.91 4.21
N GLU A 80 -1.94 -2.06 3.20
CA GLU A 80 -2.67 -0.81 3.17
C GLU A 80 -4.15 -1.15 3.02
N LEU A 81 -4.96 -0.77 4.02
CA LEU A 81 -6.41 -0.81 3.87
C LEU A 81 -6.74 0.10 2.68
N PRO A 82 -7.47 -0.39 1.67
CA PRO A 82 -7.99 0.48 0.63
C PRO A 82 -8.67 1.68 1.31
N PRO A 83 -8.45 2.92 0.83
CA PRO A 83 -9.20 4.06 1.33
C PRO A 83 -10.68 3.67 1.38
N PRO A 84 -11.42 4.02 2.45
CA PRO A 84 -12.86 3.84 2.47
C PRO A 84 -13.39 4.35 1.14
N LEU A 85 -14.08 3.49 0.38
CA LEU A 85 -14.62 3.86 -0.94
C LEU A 85 -15.21 5.27 -0.80
N PRO A 86 -14.81 6.22 -1.67
CA PRO A 86 -15.27 7.59 -1.54
C PRO A 86 -16.78 7.57 -1.30
N PRO A 87 -17.30 8.41 -0.37
CA PRO A 87 -18.71 8.40 -0.01
C PRO A 87 -19.52 8.38 -1.30
N GLU A 88 -20.33 7.34 -1.45
CA GLU A 88 -21.03 7.02 -2.69
C GLU A 88 -21.68 8.31 -3.22
N PRO A 89 -21.38 8.75 -4.46
CA PRO A 89 -21.80 10.06 -4.93
C PRO A 89 -23.31 10.17 -4.78
N GLU A 90 -23.81 11.34 -4.35
CA GLU A 90 -25.22 11.54 -3.98
C GLU A 90 -26.20 11.07 -5.07
N ILE A 91 -25.76 11.12 -6.33
CA ILE A 91 -26.52 10.61 -7.47
C ILE A 91 -26.88 9.13 -7.33
N MET A 92 -25.97 8.28 -6.85
CA MET A 92 -26.23 6.85 -6.68
C MET A 92 -27.18 6.57 -5.52
N GLN A 93 -27.11 7.33 -4.43
CA GLN A 93 -28.11 7.27 -3.36
C GLN A 93 -29.49 7.66 -3.88
N THR A 94 -29.53 8.65 -4.76
CA THR A 94 -30.76 9.09 -5.43
C THR A 94 -31.27 8.00 -6.36
N LEU A 95 -30.41 7.36 -7.17
CA LEU A 95 -30.78 6.23 -8.01
C LEU A 95 -31.37 5.06 -7.21
N ARG A 96 -30.80 4.72 -6.04
CA ARG A 96 -31.37 3.71 -5.14
C ARG A 96 -32.79 4.08 -4.66
N LYS A 97 -33.06 5.36 -4.39
CA LYS A 97 -34.40 5.84 -4.05
C LYS A 97 -35.33 5.75 -5.26
N VAL A 98 -34.85 6.07 -6.46
CA VAL A 98 -35.60 5.95 -7.72
C VAL A 98 -36.00 4.49 -7.99
N CYS A 99 -35.12 3.52 -7.74
CA CYS A 99 -35.44 2.09 -7.86
C CYS A 99 -36.59 1.62 -6.94
N LYS A 100 -36.90 2.37 -5.87
CA LYS A 100 -38.03 2.08 -4.97
C LYS A 100 -39.36 2.69 -5.43
N LEU A 101 -39.36 3.54 -6.47
CA LEU A 101 -40.56 4.15 -7.02
C LEU A 101 -41.30 3.18 -7.97
N SER A 102 -42.52 3.52 -8.38
CA SER A 102 -43.26 2.72 -9.37
C SER A 102 -42.61 2.76 -10.75
N ALA A 103 -42.84 1.73 -11.57
CA ALA A 103 -42.28 1.62 -12.92
C ALA A 103 -42.55 2.86 -13.80
N ARG A 104 -43.72 3.49 -13.65
CA ARG A 104 -44.06 4.74 -14.35
C ARG A 104 -43.15 5.90 -13.94
N LYS A 105 -42.90 6.06 -12.63
CA LYS A 105 -42.01 7.11 -12.10
C LYS A 105 -40.56 6.84 -12.47
N GLN A 106 -40.13 5.58 -12.47
CA GLN A 106 -38.80 5.20 -12.92
C GLN A 106 -38.58 5.58 -14.39
N ARG A 107 -39.53 5.27 -15.28
CA ARG A 107 -39.47 5.66 -16.70
C ARG A 107 -39.36 7.17 -16.88
N GLN A 108 -40.17 7.96 -16.17
CA GLN A 108 -40.10 9.43 -16.24
C GLN A 108 -38.71 9.98 -15.87
N VAL A 109 -38.06 9.38 -14.88
CA VAL A 109 -36.69 9.76 -14.50
C VAL A 109 -35.68 9.36 -15.57
N THR A 110 -35.80 8.15 -16.13
CA THR A 110 -34.93 7.69 -17.23
C THR A 110 -35.06 8.58 -18.46
N ASP A 111 -36.28 8.93 -18.87
CA ASP A 111 -36.55 9.79 -20.02
C ASP A 111 -35.93 11.18 -19.83
N LEU A 112 -36.04 11.74 -18.62
CA LEU A 112 -35.41 13.02 -18.28
C LEU A 112 -33.88 12.94 -18.41
N ILE A 113 -33.26 11.87 -17.89
CA ILE A 113 -31.81 11.66 -17.98
C ILE A 113 -31.38 11.58 -19.45
N GLU A 114 -32.14 10.89 -20.30
CA GLU A 114 -31.84 10.76 -21.73
C GLU A 114 -31.89 12.11 -22.46
N VAL A 115 -32.83 12.98 -22.09
CA VAL A 115 -32.93 14.33 -22.65
C VAL A 115 -31.70 15.17 -22.30
N ILE A 116 -31.28 15.15 -21.03
CA ILE A 116 -30.16 15.98 -20.55
C ILE A 116 -28.78 15.44 -20.94
N SER A 117 -28.67 14.14 -21.26
CA SER A 117 -27.39 13.53 -21.66
C SER A 117 -27.07 13.69 -23.15
N LYS A 118 -27.99 14.23 -23.95
CA LYS A 118 -27.72 14.59 -25.35
C LYS A 118 -26.83 15.83 -25.41
N PRO A 119 -25.66 15.78 -26.08
CA PRO A 119 -24.78 16.93 -26.20
C PRO A 119 -25.47 18.04 -27.00
N GLN A 120 -25.49 19.25 -26.45
CA GLN A 120 -25.94 20.45 -27.16
C GLN A 120 -24.85 20.86 -28.14
N ARG A 121 -25.17 20.87 -29.44
CA ARG A 121 -24.27 21.29 -30.53
C ARG A 121 -24.03 22.79 -30.51
#